data_AF-A0A975SZF0-F1
#
_entry.id   AF-A0A975SZF0-F1
#
_cell.length_a   1.000
_cell.length_b   1.000
_cell.length_c   1.000
_cell.angle_alpha   90.00
_cell.angle_beta   90.00
_cell.angle_gamma   90.00
#
_symmetry.space_group_name_H-M   'P 1'
#
loop_
_entity.id
_entity.type
_entity.pdbx_description
1 polymer ?
#
loop_
_entity_poly.entity_id
_entity_poly.type
_entity_poly.pdbx_seq_one_letter_code
_entity_poly.pdbx_strand_id
1 'polypeptide(L)' 'MTTYRFLDGMGQVVTEAAFDAHADALAWAAGDDDLEEVQRVEYLGPEGDWRWAGPLLG' A
#
# COMPACT_ATOMS: atom_id res chain seq x y z
N MET A 1 -10.02 5.56 8.65
CA MET A 1 -9.60 5.17 7.30
C MET A 1 -8.49 6.08 6.76
N THR A 2 -7.31 5.50 6.56
CA THR A 2 -6.15 6.12 5.90
C THR A 2 -6.06 5.55 4.48
N THR A 3 -5.79 6.39 3.50
CA THR A 3 -5.57 5.93 2.12
C THR A 3 -4.18 5.34 1.98
N TYR A 4 -4.09 4.15 1.41
CA TYR A 4 -2.85 3.47 1.06
C TYR A 4 -2.76 3.37 -0.45
N ARG A 5 -1.54 3.45 -0.97
CA ARG A 5 -1.23 3.11 -2.36
C ARG A 5 -0.16 2.03 -2.39
N PHE A 6 -0.33 1.12 -3.34
CA PHE A 6 0.52 -0.05 -3.52
C PHE A 6 1.25 0.12 -4.83
N LEU A 7 2.58 0.01 -4.77
CA LEU A 7 3.44 0.30 -5.91
C LEU A 7 4.27 -0.91 -6.31
N ASP A 8 4.47 -1.04 -7.61
CA ASP A 8 5.37 -2.02 -8.20
C ASP A 8 6.85 -1.69 -7.93
N GLY A 9 7.75 -2.55 -8.40
CA GLY A 9 9.20 -2.33 -8.30
C GLY A 9 9.73 -1.10 -9.05
N MET A 10 8.93 -0.50 -9.95
CA MET A 10 9.25 0.73 -10.68
C MET A 10 8.66 1.98 -10.02
N GLY A 11 7.94 1.81 -8.90
CA GLY A 11 7.25 2.90 -8.21
C GLY A 11 6.00 3.40 -8.94
N GLN A 12 5.41 2.59 -9.83
CA GLN A 12 4.11 2.88 -10.42
C GLN A 12 3.00 2.43 -9.47
N VAL A 13 1.90 3.18 -9.42
CA VAL A 13 0.74 2.83 -8.60
C VAL A 13 -0.01 1.69 -9.29
N VAL A 14 -0.09 0.55 -8.62
CA VAL A 14 -0.91 -0.59 -9.03
C VAL A 14 -2.36 -0.35 -8.60
N THR A 15 -2.55 0.08 -7.35
CA THR A 15 -3.88 0.36 -6.79
C THR A 15 -3.83 1.29 -5.57
N GLU A 16 -4.99 1.85 -5.22
CA GLU A 16 -5.21 2.70 -4.05
C GLU A 16 -6.47 2.26 -3.31
N ALA A 17 -6.39 2.12 -1.99
CA ALA A 17 -7.51 1.71 -1.16
C ALA A 17 -7.39 2.28 0.26
N ALA A 18 -8.54 2.45 0.93
CA ALA A 18 -8.59 3.02 2.28
C ALA A 18 -8.82 1.93 3.32
N PHE A 19 -8.00 1.93 4.39
CA PHE A 19 -8.05 0.94 5.46
C PHE A 19 -8.03 1.63 6.83
N ASP A 20 -8.58 0.98 7.85
CA ASP A 20 -8.56 1.51 9.22
C ASP A 20 -7.24 1.25 9.94
N ALA A 21 -6.58 0.12 9.65
CA ALA A 21 -5.25 -0.17 10.13
C ALA A 21 -4.28 -0.55 8.99
N HIS A 22 -2.99 -0.30 9.23
CA HIS A 22 -1.93 -0.71 8.31
C HIS A 22 -1.89 -2.24 8.12
N ALA A 23 -2.17 -3.00 9.18
CA ALA A 23 -2.22 -4.46 9.11
C ALA A 23 -3.33 -4.96 8.15
N ASP A 24 -4.48 -4.27 8.10
CA ASP A 24 -5.56 -4.62 7.18
C ASP A 24 -5.16 -4.35 5.73
N ALA A 25 -4.46 -3.24 5.48
CA ALA A 25 -3.92 -2.91 4.16
C ALA A 25 -2.93 -3.97 3.65
N LEU A 26 -2.04 -4.44 4.52
CA LEU A 26 -1.08 -5.49 4.20
C LEU A 26 -1.77 -6.85 4.00
N ALA A 27 -2.69 -7.23 4.89
CA ALA A 27 -3.40 -8.49 4.79
C ALA A 27 -4.28 -8.56 3.53
N TRP A 28 -4.93 -7.45 3.17
CA TRP A 28 -5.67 -7.33 1.93
C TRP A 28 -4.77 -7.51 0.71
N ALA A 29 -3.66 -6.76 0.64
CA ALA A 29 -2.77 -6.83 -0.52
C ALA A 29 -1.99 -8.16 -0.62
N ALA A 30 -1.70 -8.82 0.49
CA ALA A 30 -1.07 -10.14 0.49
C ALA A 30 -2.02 -11.28 0.09
N GLY A 31 -3.34 -11.05 0.16
CA GLY A 31 -4.36 -12.04 -0.19
C GLY A 31 -4.88 -11.92 -1.63
N ASP A 32 -4.34 -10.97 -2.40
CA ASP A 32 -4.78 -10.66 -3.76
C ASP A 32 -3.65 -11.02 -4.75
N ASP A 33 -3.88 -12.05 -5.57
CA ASP A 33 -2.92 -12.49 -6.59
C ASP A 33 -2.63 -11.38 -7.63
N ASP A 34 -3.54 -10.43 -7.86
CA ASP A 34 -3.30 -9.31 -8.78
C ASP A 34 -2.30 -8.28 -8.18
N LEU A 35 -1.91 -8.42 -6.92
CA LEU A 35 -0.98 -7.55 -6.22
C LEU A 35 0.39 -8.21 -5.93
N GLU A 36 0.68 -9.36 -6.55
CA GLU A 36 1.98 -10.03 -6.47
C GLU A 36 3.15 -9.15 -6.92
N GLU A 37 2.90 -8.18 -7.81
CA GLU A 37 3.91 -7.25 -8.32
C GLU A 37 4.24 -6.10 -7.33
N VAL A 38 3.44 -5.94 -6.28
CA VAL A 38 3.61 -4.86 -5.30
C VAL A 38 4.85 -5.11 -4.45
N GLN A 39 5.76 -4.14 -4.47
CA GLN A 39 6.99 -4.17 -3.67
C GLN A 39 7.01 -3.08 -2.59
N ARG A 40 6.14 -2.07 -2.69
CA ARG A 40 6.15 -0.92 -1.80
C ARG A 40 4.73 -0.50 -1.43
N VAL A 41 4.54 -0.18 -0.16
CA VAL A 41 3.30 0.37 0.37
C VAL A 41 3.57 1.77 0.90
N GLU A 42 2.69 2.71 0.55
CA GLU A 42 2.71 4.09 1.05
C GLU A 42 1.34 4.46 1.60
N TYR A 43 1.31 5.38 2.55
CA TYR A 43 0.07 5.91 3.13
C TYR A 43 0.01 7.43 2.98
N LEU A 44 -1.20 7.95 2.82
CA LEU A 44 -1.44 9.39 2.72
C LEU A 44 -1.38 10.02 4.12
N GLY A 45 -0.39 10.86 4.33
CA GLY A 45 -0.18 11.62 5.55
C GLY A 45 -1.23 12.72 5.74
N PRO A 46 -1.34 13.27 6.96
CA PRO A 46 -2.31 14.31 7.28
C PRO A 46 -2.08 15.63 6.51
N GLU A 47 -0.88 15.85 5.99
CA GLU A 47 -0.51 17.03 5.20
C GLU A 47 -0.75 16.81 3.69
N GLY A 48 -1.31 15.67 3.29
CA GLY A 48 -1.54 15.30 1.89
C GLY A 48 -0.32 14.73 1.19
N ASP A 49 0.74 14.40 1.93
CA ASP A 49 1.97 13.81 1.40
C ASP A 49 1.97 12.28 1.52
N TRP A 50 2.52 11.59 0.53
CA TRP A 50 2.67 10.13 0.57
C TRP A 50 3.91 9.73 1.37
N ARG A 51 3.71 8.91 2.40
CA ARG A 51 4.77 8.44 3.30
C ARG A 51 4.99 6.95 3.14
N TRP A 52 6.26 6.54 3.16
CA TRP A 52 6.63 5.13 3.08
C TRP A 52 6.13 4.36 4.31
N ALA A 53 5.31 3.33 4.08
CA ALA A 53 4.81 2.44 5.12
C ALA A 53 5.73 1.23 5.33
N GLY A 54 6.28 0.69 4.25
CA GLY A 54 7.13 -0.50 4.25
C GLY A 54 7.05 -1.26 2.92
N PRO A 55 7.75 -2.39 2.77
CA PRO A 55 7.45 -3.36 1.73
C PRO A 55 6.12 -4.10 2.01
N LEU A 56 5.50 -4.71 1.00
CA LEU A 56 4.29 -5.52 1.20
C LEU A 56 4.59 -6.82 1.96
N LEU A 57 5.68 -7.49 1.60
CA LEU A 57 6.21 -8.66 2.28
C LEU A 57 7.53 -8.28 2.96
N GLY A 58 7.62 -8.48 4.27
CA GLY A 58 8.79 -8.19 5.10
C GLY A 58 9.23 -9.41 5.88
#